data_AF-A0A7Y3FXT3-F1
#
_entry.id   AF-A0A7Y3FXT3-F1
#
_cell.length_a   1.000
_cell.length_b   1.000
_cell.length_c   1.000
_cell.angle_alpha   90.00
_cell.angle_beta   90.00
_cell.angle_gamma   90.00
#
_symmetry.space_group_name_H-M   'P 1'
#
loop_
_entity.id
_entity.type
_entity.pdbx_description
1 polymer ?
#
loop_
_entity_poly.entity_id
_entity_poly.type
_entity_poly.pdbx_seq_one_letter_code
_entity_poly.pdbx_strand_id
1 'polypeptide(L)'
;MDFIFAPLNFFGPAFAILIIAFITVGITKILTKIIKTKRYESLTREFKHWYNIRQEATKCQDPEKAKLLAKNIDQAKLNKVYYDFFFEGFMLGLITKYLPILIFAAYVNEAYRTENLIKVFGREYVFKFDSSGSNPVLVGGVFWFIVSILLIYLCWFLIKRLYKKVMAKQAQPG
;
A
#
# COMPACT_ATOMS: atom_id res chain seq x y z
N MET A 1 -17.03 -7.04 -24.36
CA MET A 1 -15.91 -7.41 -23.48
C MET A 1 -16.52 -8.09 -22.28
N ASP A 2 -16.44 -9.41 -22.24
CA ASP A 2 -17.00 -10.19 -21.13
C ASP A 2 -16.32 -9.78 -19.83
N PHE A 3 -17.10 -9.21 -18.91
CA PHE A 3 -16.57 -8.78 -17.64
C PHE A 3 -16.05 -10.01 -16.91
N ILE A 4 -14.74 -10.09 -16.69
CA ILE A 4 -14.09 -11.15 -15.89
C ILE A 4 -14.80 -11.33 -14.52
N PHE A 5 -15.41 -10.24 -14.02
CA PHE A 5 -16.18 -10.20 -12.78
C PHE A 5 -17.72 -10.15 -12.98
N ALA A 6 -18.24 -10.52 -14.15
CA ALA A 6 -19.67 -10.52 -14.45
C ALA A 6 -20.54 -11.23 -13.38
N PRO A 7 -20.13 -12.40 -12.81
CA PRO A 7 -20.92 -13.04 -11.77
C PRO A 7 -21.08 -12.20 -10.49
N LEU A 8 -20.13 -11.30 -10.20
CA LEU A 8 -20.19 -10.43 -9.03
C LEU A 8 -21.16 -9.26 -9.20
N ASN A 9 -21.56 -8.96 -10.43
CA ASN A 9 -22.47 -7.85 -10.73
C ASN A 9 -23.88 -8.10 -10.18
N PHE A 10 -24.25 -9.35 -9.87
CA PHE A 10 -25.53 -9.65 -9.21
C PHE A 10 -25.72 -8.88 -7.89
N PHE A 11 -24.65 -8.66 -7.12
CA PHE A 11 -24.70 -7.97 -5.83
C PHE A 11 -24.58 -6.43 -5.95
N GLY A 12 -24.55 -5.92 -7.18
CA GLY A 12 -24.40 -4.50 -7.48
C GLY A 12 -22.95 -4.03 -7.62
N PRO A 13 -22.74 -2.84 -8.22
CA PRO A 13 -21.42 -2.38 -8.63
C PRO A 13 -20.52 -2.05 -7.44
N ALA A 14 -21.10 -1.58 -6.32
CA ALA A 14 -20.32 -1.27 -5.12
C ALA A 14 -19.66 -2.51 -4.51
N PHE A 15 -20.42 -3.62 -4.45
CA PHE A 15 -19.91 -4.90 -3.94
C PHE A 15 -18.88 -5.50 -4.90
N ALA A 16 -19.15 -5.49 -6.21
CA ALA A 16 -18.22 -5.98 -7.21
C ALA A 16 -16.87 -5.24 -7.15
N ILE A 17 -16.88 -3.91 -7.07
CA ILE A 17 -15.66 -3.09 -6.93
C ILE A 17 -14.93 -3.39 -5.61
N LEU A 18 -15.66 -3.61 -4.51
CA LEU A 18 -15.05 -3.96 -3.21
C LEU A 18 -14.30 -5.30 -3.30
N ILE A 19 -14.87 -6.31 -3.96
CA ILE A 19 -14.21 -7.60 -4.18
C ILE A 19 -12.97 -7.44 -5.07
N ILE A 20 -13.06 -6.64 -6.14
CA ILE A 20 -11.90 -6.33 -7.00
C ILE A 20 -10.80 -5.68 -6.15
N ALA A 21 -11.13 -4.68 -5.33
CA ALA A 21 -10.17 -4.04 -4.42
C ALA A 21 -9.53 -5.04 -3.44
N PHE A 22 -10.30 -5.97 -2.89
CA PHE A 22 -9.79 -7.01 -2.01
C PHE A 22 -8.79 -7.92 -2.72
N ILE A 23 -9.12 -8.36 -3.93
CA ILE A 23 -8.23 -9.15 -4.79
C ILE A 23 -6.95 -8.36 -5.10
N THR A 24 -7.06 -7.08 -5.46
CA THR A 24 -5.89 -6.21 -5.71
C THR A 24 -4.98 -6.13 -4.48
N VAL A 25 -5.53 -5.91 -3.28
CA VAL A 25 -4.75 -5.89 -2.03
C VAL A 25 -4.11 -7.26 -1.75
N GLY A 26 -4.80 -8.36 -2.06
CA GLY A 26 -4.26 -9.71 -1.98
C GLY A 26 -3.05 -9.90 -2.91
N ILE A 27 -3.21 -9.56 -4.19
CA ILE A 27 -2.16 -9.66 -5.23
C ILE A 27 -0.95 -8.81 -4.83
N THR A 28 -1.13 -7.55 -4.45
CA THR A 28 -0.01 -6.68 -4.05
C THR A 28 0.77 -7.26 -2.88
N LYS A 29 0.09 -7.83 -1.87
CA LYS A 29 0.75 -8.50 -0.74
C LYS A 29 1.53 -9.73 -1.16
N ILE A 30 0.96 -10.55 -2.05
CA ILE A 30 1.63 -11.75 -2.59
C ILE A 30 2.87 -11.33 -3.38
N LEU A 31 2.74 -10.38 -4.31
CA LEU A 31 3.86 -9.86 -5.09
C LEU A 31 4.95 -9.26 -4.21
N THR A 32 4.61 -8.42 -3.22
CA THR A 32 5.59 -7.87 -2.27
C THR A 32 6.26 -8.97 -1.43
N LYS A 33 5.60 -10.09 -1.18
CA LYS A 33 6.19 -11.21 -0.42
C LYS A 33 7.13 -12.06 -1.28
N ILE A 34 6.75 -12.34 -2.53
CA ILE A 34 7.49 -13.22 -3.45
C ILE A 34 8.63 -12.47 -4.13
N ILE A 35 8.37 -11.25 -4.60
CA ILE A 35 9.33 -10.44 -5.36
C ILE A 35 10.17 -9.64 -4.36
N LYS A 36 11.18 -10.30 -3.81
CA LYS A 36 12.28 -9.66 -3.08
C LYS A 36 13.58 -10.02 -3.75
N THR A 37 14.37 -9.00 -4.10
CA THR A 37 15.67 -9.23 -4.75
C THR A 37 16.73 -9.50 -3.69
N LYS A 38 17.65 -10.43 -3.98
CA LYS A 38 18.84 -10.66 -3.13
C LYS A 38 19.64 -9.37 -2.93
N ARG A 39 19.66 -8.51 -3.95
CA ARG A 39 20.30 -7.18 -3.92
C ARG A 39 19.66 -6.28 -2.87
N TYR A 40 18.33 -6.18 -2.84
CA TYR A 40 17.62 -5.39 -1.82
C TYR A 40 17.94 -5.86 -0.40
N GLU A 41 17.99 -7.19 -0.18
CA GLU A 41 18.35 -7.74 1.13
C GLU A 41 19.80 -7.47 1.53
N SER A 42 20.73 -7.49 0.56
CA SER A 42 22.13 -7.11 0.78
C SER A 42 22.26 -5.63 1.14
N LEU A 43 21.63 -4.76 0.36
CA LEU A 43 21.63 -3.30 0.59
C LEU A 43 21.00 -2.95 1.94
N THR A 44 19.93 -3.65 2.34
CA THR A 44 19.31 -3.46 3.66
C THR A 44 20.29 -3.76 4.80
N ARG A 45 21.08 -4.85 4.68
CA ARG A 45 22.07 -5.24 5.68
C ARG A 45 23.23 -4.24 5.71
N GLU A 46 23.74 -3.86 4.55
CA GLU A 46 24.84 -2.89 4.42
C GLU A 46 24.43 -1.52 4.97
N PHE A 47 23.22 -1.04 4.64
CA PHE A 47 22.68 0.21 5.17
C PHE A 47 22.61 0.18 6.70
N LYS A 48 22.02 -0.87 7.29
CA LYS A 48 21.93 -1.00 8.75
C LYS A 48 23.30 -1.01 9.41
N HIS A 49 24.27 -1.70 8.81
CA HIS A 49 25.63 -1.75 9.33
C HIS A 49 26.28 -0.36 9.38
N TRP A 50 26.31 0.36 8.25
CA TRP A 50 26.90 1.70 8.19
C TRP A 50 26.14 2.73 9.02
N TYR A 51 24.81 2.59 9.09
CA TYR A 51 23.99 3.42 9.97
C TYR A 51 24.36 3.23 11.44
N ASN A 52 24.56 1.99 11.88
CA ASN A 52 24.98 1.70 13.25
C ASN A 52 26.38 2.24 13.55
N ILE A 53 27.34 2.09 12.64
CA ILE A 53 28.69 2.68 12.79
C ILE A 53 28.60 4.20 12.93
N ARG A 54 27.77 4.87 12.12
CA ARG A 54 27.51 6.31 12.27
C ARG A 54 26.96 6.64 13.66
N GLN A 55 26.01 5.84 14.17
CA GLN A 55 25.43 6.04 15.50
C GLN A 55 26.41 5.77 16.65
N GLU A 56 27.45 4.97 16.43
CA GLU A 56 28.54 4.79 17.38
C GLU A 56 29.51 5.98 17.32
N ALA A 57 29.82 6.49 16.12
CA ALA A 57 30.65 7.66 15.95
C ALA A 57 30.06 8.91 16.63
N THR A 58 28.74 9.06 16.67
CA THR A 58 28.06 10.16 17.36
C THR A 58 28.09 10.07 18.88
N LYS A 59 28.47 8.92 19.46
CA LYS A 59 28.65 8.75 20.92
C LYS A 59 30.04 9.17 21.40
N CYS A 60 30.91 9.63 20.51
CA CYS A 60 32.23 10.12 20.91
C CYS A 60 32.08 11.31 21.86
N GLN A 61 32.89 11.36 22.93
CA GLN A 61 32.80 12.42 23.95
C GLN A 61 33.13 13.81 23.38
N ASP A 62 34.02 13.86 22.38
CA ASP A 62 34.36 15.07 21.67
C ASP A 62 33.33 15.33 20.56
N PRO A 63 32.52 16.40 20.67
CA PRO A 63 31.47 16.71 19.72
C PRO A 63 31.99 17.12 18.34
N GLU A 64 33.15 17.77 18.25
CA GLU A 64 33.73 18.14 16.95
C GLU A 64 34.24 16.91 16.21
N LYS A 65 34.94 16.03 16.94
CA LYS A 65 35.40 14.75 16.40
C LYS A 65 34.22 13.87 15.98
N ALA A 66 33.16 13.79 16.78
CA ALA A 66 31.94 13.05 16.45
C ALA A 66 31.32 13.54 15.14
N LYS A 67 31.23 14.87 14.95
CA LYS A 67 30.69 15.49 13.74
C LYS A 67 31.54 15.17 12.50
N LEU A 68 32.86 15.26 12.61
CA LEU A 68 33.78 14.95 11.51
C LEU A 68 33.72 13.47 11.12
N LEU A 69 33.68 12.56 12.11
CA LEU A 69 33.54 11.13 11.87
C LEU A 69 32.22 10.79 11.17
N ALA A 70 31.10 11.34 11.65
CA ALA A 70 29.81 11.13 11.02
C ALA A 70 29.80 11.63 9.56
N LYS A 71 30.36 12.81 9.30
CA LYS A 71 30.49 13.35 7.93
C LYS A 71 31.33 12.46 7.03
N ASN A 72 32.46 11.95 7.53
CA ASN A 72 33.32 11.05 6.77
C ASN A 72 32.62 9.73 6.44
N ILE A 73 31.88 9.15 7.38
CA ILE A 73 31.10 7.92 7.16
C ILE A 73 30.00 8.16 6.10
N ASP A 74 29.30 9.29 6.20
CA ASP A 74 28.27 9.70 5.25
C ASP A 74 28.82 9.80 3.82
N GLN A 75 29.92 10.53 3.66
CA GLN A 75 30.55 10.76 2.37
C GLN A 75 31.23 9.51 1.80
N ALA A 76 31.87 8.71 2.63
CA ALA A 76 32.60 7.53 2.18
C ALA A 76 31.65 6.42 1.71
N LYS A 77 30.52 6.21 2.40
CA LYS A 77 29.72 5.02 2.15
C LYS A 77 28.23 5.14 2.45
N LEU A 78 27.83 5.74 3.57
CA LEU A 78 26.43 5.67 4.01
C LEU A 78 25.47 6.36 3.04
N ASN A 79 25.84 7.52 2.45
CA ASN A 79 24.99 8.20 1.47
C ASN A 79 24.75 7.33 0.22
N LYS A 80 25.80 6.73 -0.33
CA LYS A 80 25.68 5.87 -1.52
C LYS A 80 24.78 4.67 -1.25
N VAL A 81 25.05 3.96 -0.15
CA VAL A 81 24.26 2.78 0.23
C VAL A 81 22.81 3.16 0.52
N TYR A 82 22.56 4.32 1.13
CA TYR A 82 21.21 4.85 1.34
C TYR A 82 20.46 5.05 0.02
N TYR A 83 21.06 5.72 -0.96
CA TYR A 83 20.41 5.97 -2.25
C TYR A 83 20.16 4.66 -3.02
N ASP A 84 21.13 3.74 -3.03
CA ASP A 84 20.96 2.43 -3.68
C ASP A 84 19.84 1.62 -3.02
N PHE A 85 19.83 1.55 -1.69
CA PHE A 85 18.78 0.89 -0.90
C PHE A 85 17.40 1.51 -1.14
N PHE A 86 17.32 2.84 -1.08
CA PHE A 86 16.09 3.59 -1.28
C PHE A 86 15.53 3.37 -2.69
N PHE A 87 16.37 3.53 -3.72
CA PHE A 87 15.94 3.42 -5.10
C PHE A 87 15.49 2.00 -5.44
N GLU A 88 16.23 0.98 -5.02
CA GLU A 88 15.84 -0.42 -5.20
C GLU A 88 14.50 -0.71 -4.49
N GLY A 89 14.33 -0.25 -3.25
CA GLY A 89 13.08 -0.39 -2.50
C GLY A 89 11.90 0.33 -3.16
N PHE A 90 12.15 1.52 -3.70
CA PHE A 90 11.16 2.31 -4.44
C PHE A 90 10.72 1.60 -5.72
N MET A 91 11.67 1.14 -6.54
CA MET A 91 11.39 0.42 -7.79
C MET A 91 10.63 -0.89 -7.53
N LEU A 92 11.02 -1.66 -6.51
CA LEU A 92 10.27 -2.83 -6.07
C LEU A 92 8.86 -2.46 -5.60
N GLY A 93 8.70 -1.34 -4.89
CA GLY A 93 7.41 -0.80 -4.49
C GLY A 93 6.52 -0.45 -5.69
N LEU A 94 7.07 0.20 -6.71
CA LEU A 94 6.37 0.52 -7.96
C LEU A 94 5.80 -0.73 -8.62
N ILE A 95 6.64 -1.75 -8.81
CA ILE A 95 6.23 -2.96 -9.52
C ILE A 95 5.26 -3.81 -8.69
N THR A 96 5.50 -3.96 -7.38
CA THR A 96 4.74 -4.92 -6.57
C THR A 96 3.49 -4.35 -5.94
N LYS A 97 3.38 -3.02 -5.80
CA LYS A 97 2.24 -2.35 -5.14
C LYS A 97 1.49 -1.43 -6.09
N TYR A 98 2.18 -0.45 -6.67
CA TYR A 98 1.52 0.60 -7.43
C TYR A 98 1.02 0.10 -8.79
N LEU A 99 1.83 -0.66 -9.52
CA LEU A 99 1.47 -1.16 -10.85
C LEU A 99 0.19 -2.03 -10.81
N PRO A 100 0.03 -3.03 -9.92
CA PRO A 100 -1.22 -3.77 -9.80
C PRO A 100 -2.42 -2.86 -9.48
N ILE A 101 -2.26 -1.91 -8.55
CA ILE A 101 -3.34 -0.97 -8.21
C ILE A 101 -3.77 -0.14 -9.42
N LEU A 102 -2.81 0.36 -10.20
CA LEU A 102 -3.09 1.15 -11.40
C LEU A 102 -3.76 0.32 -12.50
N ILE A 103 -3.32 -0.92 -12.72
CA ILE A 103 -3.95 -1.84 -13.68
C ILE A 103 -5.42 -2.10 -13.31
N PHE A 104 -5.69 -2.42 -12.04
CA PHE A 104 -7.06 -2.66 -11.58
C PHE A 104 -7.89 -1.37 -11.52
N ALA A 105 -7.28 -0.22 -11.24
CA ALA A 105 -7.97 1.07 -11.33
C ALA A 105 -8.40 1.38 -12.77
N ALA A 106 -7.52 1.13 -13.76
CA ALA A 106 -7.86 1.27 -15.18
C ALA A 106 -8.98 0.29 -15.59
N TYR A 107 -8.91 -0.97 -15.11
CA TYR A 107 -10.00 -1.93 -15.31
C TYR A 107 -11.33 -1.44 -14.73
N VAL A 108 -11.33 -0.97 -13.47
CA VAL A 108 -12.54 -0.46 -12.82
C VAL A 108 -13.07 0.78 -13.55
N ASN A 109 -12.18 1.66 -14.00
CA ASN A 109 -12.55 2.85 -14.76
C ASN A 109 -13.31 2.50 -16.04
N GLU A 110 -12.83 1.50 -16.78
CA GLU A 110 -13.47 1.07 -18.01
C GLU A 110 -14.75 0.26 -17.73
N ALA A 111 -14.67 -0.71 -16.81
CA ALA A 111 -15.77 -1.62 -16.53
C ALA A 111 -16.97 -0.95 -15.86
N TYR A 112 -16.72 0.04 -14.99
CA TYR A 112 -17.74 0.74 -14.22
C TYR A 112 -17.86 2.23 -14.62
N ARG A 113 -17.55 2.55 -15.89
CA ARG A 113 -17.91 3.84 -16.49
C ARG A 113 -19.42 3.98 -16.56
N THR A 114 -19.94 5.20 -16.52
CA THR A 114 -21.39 5.50 -16.50
C THR A 114 -22.18 4.74 -17.57
N GLU A 115 -21.69 4.71 -18.82
CA GLU A 115 -22.33 3.98 -19.92
C GLU A 115 -22.47 2.47 -19.65
N ASN A 116 -21.46 1.86 -19.05
CA ASN A 116 -21.46 0.43 -18.72
C ASN A 116 -22.28 0.17 -17.46
N LEU A 117 -22.30 1.10 -16.50
CA LEU A 117 -23.18 1.03 -15.33
C LEU A 117 -24.66 1.04 -15.74
N ILE A 118 -25.04 1.91 -16.68
CA ILE A 118 -26.41 1.93 -17.22
C ILE A 118 -26.73 0.60 -17.90
N LYS A 119 -25.83 0.11 -18.78
CA LYS A 119 -26.05 -1.13 -19.54
C LYS A 119 -26.17 -2.37 -18.65
N VAL A 120 -25.36 -2.48 -17.60
CA VAL A 120 -25.26 -3.69 -16.78
C VAL A 120 -26.13 -3.63 -15.53
N PHE A 121 -26.31 -2.45 -14.94
CA PHE A 121 -26.98 -2.27 -13.66
C PHE A 121 -28.21 -1.34 -13.73
N GLY A 122 -28.50 -0.75 -14.89
CA GLY A 122 -29.64 0.17 -15.07
C GLY A 122 -29.51 1.50 -14.34
N ARG A 123 -28.30 1.88 -13.88
CA ARG A 123 -28.06 3.09 -13.07
C ARG A 123 -26.75 3.77 -13.43
N GLU A 124 -26.66 5.07 -13.20
CA GLU A 124 -25.49 5.88 -13.59
C GLU A 124 -24.37 5.92 -12.55
N TYR A 125 -24.66 5.45 -11.33
CA TYR A 125 -23.80 5.65 -10.17
C TYR A 125 -23.50 4.36 -9.41
N VAL A 126 -22.32 4.33 -8.77
CA VAL A 126 -21.97 3.25 -7.84
C VAL A 126 -22.61 3.49 -6.48
N PHE A 127 -22.48 4.72 -5.97
CA PHE A 127 -23.14 5.23 -4.77
C PHE A 127 -23.74 6.60 -5.04
N LYS A 128 -24.88 6.88 -4.40
CA LYS A 128 -25.52 8.20 -4.38
C LYS A 128 -25.58 8.62 -2.92
N PHE A 129 -25.00 9.77 -2.59
CA PHE A 129 -25.26 10.41 -1.31
C PHE A 129 -26.35 11.46 -1.52
N ASP A 130 -27.45 11.33 -0.77
CA ASP A 130 -28.41 12.41 -0.64
C ASP A 130 -27.79 13.46 0.28
N SER A 131 -27.29 14.53 -0.32
CA SER A 131 -26.91 15.75 0.38
C SER A 131 -28.18 16.50 0.77
N SER A 132 -28.17 17.31 1.84
CA SER A 132 -29.29 18.19 2.23
C SER A 132 -29.65 19.28 1.20
N GLY A 133 -29.19 19.18 -0.06
CA GLY A 133 -29.50 20.08 -1.16
C GLY A 133 -30.03 19.34 -2.39
N SER A 134 -30.47 20.08 -3.41
CA SER A 134 -31.18 19.56 -4.59
C SER A 134 -30.37 18.68 -5.54
N ASN A 135 -29.04 18.59 -5.36
CA ASN A 135 -28.15 17.87 -6.28
C ASN A 135 -27.43 16.73 -5.55
N PRO A 136 -27.74 15.47 -5.89
CA PRO A 136 -27.09 14.34 -5.26
C PRO A 136 -25.64 14.16 -5.73
N VAL A 137 -24.75 13.77 -4.82
CA VAL A 137 -23.35 13.50 -5.16
C VAL A 137 -23.24 12.08 -5.69
N LEU A 138 -22.90 11.96 -6.96
CA LEU A 138 -22.70 10.67 -7.64
C LEU A 138 -21.25 10.22 -7.49
N VAL A 139 -21.07 9.02 -6.96
CA VAL A 139 -19.74 8.44 -6.76
C VAL A 139 -19.39 7.51 -7.93
N GLY A 140 -18.31 7.84 -8.62
CA GLY A 140 -17.74 7.03 -9.71
C GLY A 140 -17.00 5.79 -9.22
N GLY A 141 -16.83 4.81 -10.11
CA GLY A 141 -16.21 3.51 -9.78
C GLY A 141 -14.79 3.60 -9.26
N VAL A 142 -13.93 4.42 -9.87
CA VAL A 142 -12.53 4.58 -9.44
C VAL A 142 -12.42 5.17 -8.04
N PHE A 143 -13.27 6.16 -7.72
CA PHE A 143 -13.28 6.74 -6.38
C PHE A 143 -13.66 5.69 -5.33
N TRP A 144 -14.73 4.93 -5.59
CA TRP A 144 -15.14 3.87 -4.68
C TRP A 144 -14.09 2.77 -4.54
N PHE A 145 -13.36 2.45 -5.61
CA PHE A 145 -12.22 1.52 -5.56
C PHE A 145 -11.10 2.00 -4.64
N ILE A 146 -10.70 3.28 -4.74
CA ILE A 146 -9.68 3.87 -3.86
C ILE A 146 -10.13 3.83 -2.41
N VAL A 147 -11.37 4.25 -2.12
CA VAL A 147 -11.95 4.18 -0.78
C VAL A 147 -11.97 2.73 -0.26
N SER A 148 -12.36 1.78 -1.10
CA SER A 148 -12.37 0.35 -0.76
C SER A 148 -10.98 -0.16 -0.37
N ILE A 149 -9.94 0.18 -1.14
CA ILE A 149 -8.55 -0.17 -0.80
C ILE A 149 -8.16 0.39 0.58
N LEU A 150 -8.47 1.66 0.84
CA LEU A 150 -8.18 2.29 2.14
C LEU A 150 -8.89 1.59 3.29
N LEU A 151 -10.18 1.28 3.13
CA LEU A 151 -10.98 0.55 4.11
C LEU A 151 -10.39 -0.84 4.37
N ILE A 152 -9.99 -1.57 3.33
CA ILE A 152 -9.37 -2.90 3.47
C ILE A 152 -8.07 -2.81 4.28
N TYR A 153 -7.19 -1.84 3.98
CA TYR A 153 -5.96 -1.65 4.76
C TYR A 153 -6.25 -1.24 6.20
N LEU A 154 -7.25 -0.38 6.44
CA LEU A 154 -7.67 0.04 7.76
C LEU A 154 -8.22 -1.14 8.58
N CYS A 155 -9.15 -1.92 8.02
CA CYS A 155 -9.67 -3.14 8.64
C CYS A 155 -8.55 -4.11 8.97
N TRP A 156 -7.60 -4.31 8.05
CA TRP A 156 -6.45 -5.18 8.30
C TRP A 156 -5.57 -4.70 9.44
N PHE A 157 -5.36 -3.38 9.56
CA PHE A 157 -4.63 -2.77 10.66
C PHE A 157 -5.36 -2.96 12.00
N LEU A 158 -6.67 -2.73 12.03
CA LEU A 158 -7.51 -2.90 13.22
C LEU A 158 -7.54 -4.36 13.68
N ILE A 159 -7.74 -5.32 12.77
CA ILE A 159 -7.73 -6.76 13.07
C ILE A 159 -6.40 -7.17 13.70
N LYS A 160 -5.26 -6.75 13.12
CA LYS A 160 -3.94 -7.02 13.69
C LYS A 160 -3.76 -6.42 15.08
N ARG A 161 -4.27 -5.22 15.31
CA ARG A 161 -4.19 -4.53 16.60
C ARG A 161 -5.02 -5.25 17.67
N LEU A 162 -6.24 -5.67 17.34
CA LEU A 162 -7.11 -6.42 18.23
C LEU A 162 -6.54 -7.80 18.55
N TYR A 163 -6.06 -8.52 17.55
CA TYR A 163 -5.45 -9.85 17.74
C TYR A 163 -4.26 -9.80 18.70
N LYS A 164 -3.36 -8.81 18.54
CA LYS A 164 -2.23 -8.61 19.47
C LYS A 164 -2.68 -8.34 20.91
N LYS A 165 -3.73 -7.53 21.10
CA LYS A 165 -4.26 -7.24 22.44
C LYS A 165 -4.84 -8.49 23.10
N VAL A 166 -5.58 -9.32 22.35
CA VAL A 166 -6.15 -10.57 22.85
C VAL A 166 -5.06 -11.55 23.25
N MET A 167 -4.05 -11.76 22.39
CA MET A 167 -2.92 -12.66 22.69
C MET A 167 -2.07 -12.17 23.88
N ALA A 168 -1.85 -10.85 24.01
CA ALA A 168 -1.13 -10.29 25.15
C ALA A 168 -1.87 -10.49 26.48
N LYS A 169 -3.22 -10.46 26.46
CA LYS A 169 -4.05 -10.70 27.63
C LYS A 169 -4.09 -12.18 28.05
N GLN A 170 -3.90 -13.10 27.10
CA GLN A 170 -3.78 -14.54 27.37
C GLN A 170 -2.38 -14.96 27.86
N ALA A 171 -1.35 -14.12 27.68
CA ALA A 171 0.04 -14.42 28.06
C ALA A 171 0.42 -13.95 29.48
N GLN A 172 -0.50 -13.34 30.24
CA GLN A 172 -0.34 -13.08 31.67
C GLN A 172 -1.19 -14.10 32.45
N PRO A 173 -0.62 -15.20 32.95
CA PRO A 173 -1.31 -16.02 33.94
C PRO A 173 -1.39 -15.20 35.24
N GLY A 174 -2.58 -15.18 35.83
CA GLY A 174 -2.79 -14.69 37.19
C GLY A 174 -2.16 -15.62 38.22
#